data_AF-A0A167JI06-F1
#
_entry.id   AF-A0A167JI06-F1
#
_cell.length_a   1.000
_cell.length_b   1.000
_cell.length_c   1.000
_cell.angle_alpha   90.00
_cell.angle_beta   90.00
_cell.angle_gamma   90.00
#
_symmetry.space_group_name_H-M   'P 1'
#
loop_
_entity.id
_entity.type
_entity.pdbx_description
1 polymer ?
#
loop_
_entity_poly.entity_id
_entity_poly.type
_entity_poly.pdbx_seq_one_letter_code
_entity_poly.pdbx_strand_id
1 'polypeptide(L)'
;LPLRTHILRSLSSLPGTRELQLVVLVTAPRRHAGLFPYARPRVRGWVQDVLLLVFERSAELDLSTPELQQQKQEGTACIAALEASLYLFPSTTSSILYIAKLDTSGLSSPPSPSAILARAFLSHLCAPSTRPTPVVWVHVFARAQGQYLFPNSSENGRKRVLGDARLCGWWKSLLQEVVREVLPEPGVTTGTAVHTAASNKSYAAFYLLPGYSALEATRLLPARPTPPIPWTYAHPYTLSPSPSSPSSSLPPAHPLPLPWPSAHPTQGIAGLIPSFPDDPKARFVQELASDVDPLAAVPRKRGNLKGPDPPQSGKNKSSQETGTGPGGGAEEKALARTGVDEFWQLVPFRQECSSGAVTAFFVLVFLPPPQAEPADHPGLMDGSAHGPGPSISTSTSTSKTDDLPPLPGQVSQAVLGRVTSALLDLDFGTVERGLRASGVLGELVRVLC
;
A
#
# COMPACT_ATOMS: atom_id res chain seq x y z
N LEU A 1 -7.28 0.42 19.14
CA LEU A 1 -6.74 -0.28 20.34
C LEU A 1 -6.24 -1.71 20.05
N PRO A 2 -6.97 -2.59 19.33
CA PRO A 2 -6.53 -3.97 19.09
C PRO A 2 -5.16 -4.10 18.40
N LEU A 3 -4.92 -3.28 17.37
CA LEU A 3 -3.64 -3.25 16.64
C LEU A 3 -2.46 -2.91 17.55
N ARG A 4 -2.58 -1.86 18.38
CA ARG A 4 -1.54 -1.43 19.32
C ARG A 4 -1.17 -2.55 20.29
N THR A 5 -2.18 -3.19 20.89
CA THR A 5 -1.97 -4.29 21.83
C THR A 5 -1.31 -5.49 21.16
N HIS A 6 -1.73 -5.83 19.94
CA HIS A 6 -1.12 -6.92 19.17
C HIS A 6 0.35 -6.64 18.88
N ILE A 7 0.69 -5.44 18.38
CA ILE A 7 2.09 -5.08 18.08
C ILE A 7 2.94 -5.06 19.35
N LEU A 8 2.45 -4.50 20.46
CA LEU A 8 3.18 -4.48 21.73
C LEU A 8 3.49 -5.90 22.24
N ARG A 9 2.52 -6.81 22.15
CA ARG A 9 2.73 -8.23 22.49
C ARG A 9 3.78 -8.88 21.59
N SER A 10 3.78 -8.55 20.30
CA SER A 10 4.81 -9.09 19.39
C SER A 10 6.19 -8.51 19.70
N LEU A 11 6.29 -7.20 20.01
CA LEU A 11 7.53 -6.55 20.39
C LEU A 11 8.11 -7.07 21.71
N SER A 12 7.29 -7.57 22.63
CA SER A 12 7.77 -8.18 23.88
C SER A 12 8.52 -9.50 23.67
N SER A 13 8.54 -10.04 22.44
CA SER A 13 9.39 -11.20 22.08
C SER A 13 10.84 -10.83 21.79
N LEU A 14 11.17 -9.53 21.76
CA LEU A 14 12.56 -9.07 21.63
C LEU A 14 13.39 -9.54 22.84
N PRO A 15 14.62 -10.04 22.63
CA PRO A 15 15.45 -10.50 23.73
C PRO A 15 15.96 -9.33 24.58
N GLY A 16 16.24 -9.63 25.85
CA GLY A 16 16.73 -8.66 26.83
C GLY A 16 15.63 -7.84 27.52
N THR A 17 16.01 -7.05 28.51
CA THR A 17 15.11 -6.13 29.20
C THR A 17 15.13 -4.79 28.48
N ARG A 18 14.07 -4.47 27.75
CA ARG A 18 13.95 -3.25 26.94
C ARG A 18 12.67 -2.50 27.28
N GLU A 19 12.76 -1.20 27.48
CA GLU A 19 11.60 -0.35 27.68
C GLU A 19 11.20 0.29 26.34
N LEU A 20 10.12 -0.24 25.75
CA LEU A 20 9.63 0.20 24.44
C LEU A 20 8.30 0.94 24.57
N GLN A 21 8.18 2.06 23.87
CA GLN A 21 6.93 2.79 23.70
C GLN A 21 6.51 2.75 22.23
N LEU A 22 5.28 2.30 21.98
CA LEU A 22 4.67 2.28 20.64
C LEU A 22 3.62 3.38 20.51
N VAL A 23 3.82 4.24 19.52
CA VAL A 23 2.83 5.20 19.02
C VAL A 23 2.19 4.63 17.76
N VAL A 24 0.86 4.62 17.71
CA VAL A 24 0.08 4.14 16.57
C VAL A 24 -0.85 5.27 16.14
N LEU A 25 -0.53 5.95 15.05
CA LEU A 25 -1.36 7.00 14.47
C LEU A 25 -2.10 6.41 13.26
N VAL A 26 -3.42 6.39 13.33
CA VAL A 26 -4.29 5.95 12.23
C VAL A 26 -5.27 7.06 11.94
N THR A 27 -5.43 7.43 10.67
CA THR A 27 -6.38 8.49 10.34
C THR A 27 -7.81 7.99 10.26
N ALA A 28 -8.77 8.90 10.40
CA ALA A 28 -10.14 8.64 9.98
C ALA A 28 -10.17 8.23 8.47
N PRO A 29 -11.04 7.29 8.07
CA PRO A 29 -11.25 6.99 6.66
C PRO A 29 -11.72 8.23 5.91
N ARG A 30 -11.04 8.58 4.81
CA ARG A 30 -11.45 9.66 3.90
C ARG A 30 -11.75 9.12 2.52
N ARG A 31 -12.64 9.80 1.79
CA ARG A 31 -12.94 9.42 0.40
C ARG A 31 -11.71 9.56 -0.48
N HIS A 32 -11.50 8.59 -1.36
CA HIS A 32 -10.37 8.57 -2.27
C HIS A 32 -10.77 8.04 -3.65
N ALA A 33 -10.21 8.66 -4.70
CA ALA A 33 -10.37 8.23 -6.09
C ALA A 33 -9.06 8.30 -6.88
N GLY A 34 -7.94 8.56 -6.21
CA GLY A 34 -6.64 8.77 -6.86
C GLY A 34 -5.83 7.51 -7.11
N LEU A 35 -6.27 6.34 -6.61
CA LEU A 35 -5.47 5.11 -6.71
C LEU A 35 -5.44 4.56 -8.14
N PHE A 36 -6.52 4.78 -8.89
CA PHE A 36 -6.62 4.47 -10.31
C PHE A 36 -7.05 5.73 -11.06
N PRO A 37 -6.16 6.72 -11.22
CA PRO A 37 -6.54 8.07 -11.65
C PRO A 37 -7.14 8.09 -13.07
N TYR A 38 -6.71 7.14 -13.91
CA TYR A 38 -7.12 7.04 -15.31
C TYR A 38 -8.26 6.03 -15.55
N ALA A 39 -8.71 5.28 -14.55
CA ALA A 39 -9.79 4.32 -14.71
C ALA A 39 -11.14 4.98 -15.06
N ARG A 40 -11.91 4.36 -15.96
CA ARG A 40 -13.26 4.76 -16.35
C ARG A 40 -14.23 3.56 -16.34
N PRO A 41 -15.32 3.58 -15.53
CA PRO A 41 -15.73 4.64 -14.61
C PRO A 41 -14.69 4.96 -13.51
N ARG A 42 -14.84 6.08 -12.80
CA ARG A 42 -13.88 6.41 -11.73
C ARG A 42 -14.02 5.42 -10.58
N VAL A 43 -12.92 4.80 -10.19
CA VAL A 43 -12.85 3.97 -8.98
C VAL A 43 -12.91 4.88 -7.76
N ARG A 44 -13.93 4.66 -6.91
CA ARG A 44 -14.07 5.37 -5.64
C ARG A 44 -13.90 4.38 -4.49
N GLY A 45 -13.20 4.80 -3.46
CA GLY A 45 -13.01 4.05 -2.24
C GLY A 45 -12.75 4.98 -1.08
N TRP A 46 -12.21 4.40 -0.02
CA TRP A 46 -11.75 5.13 1.15
C TRP A 46 -10.28 4.84 1.37
N VAL A 47 -9.59 5.72 2.08
CA VAL A 47 -8.20 5.50 2.47
C VAL A 47 -7.99 5.92 3.91
N GLN A 48 -7.19 5.13 4.63
CA GLN A 48 -6.65 5.45 5.94
C GLN A 48 -5.13 5.38 5.86
N ASP A 49 -4.47 6.37 6.44
CA ASP A 49 -3.02 6.35 6.57
C ASP A 49 -2.63 5.94 7.98
N VAL A 50 -1.52 5.21 8.08
CA VAL A 50 -1.00 4.65 9.31
C VAL A 50 0.46 5.03 9.44
N LEU A 51 0.82 5.61 10.58
CA LEU A 51 2.20 5.80 11.01
C LEU A 51 2.41 5.10 12.35
N LEU A 52 3.36 4.18 12.38
CA LEU A 52 3.82 3.53 13.60
C LEU A 52 5.18 4.10 13.97
N LEU A 53 5.36 4.53 15.22
CA LEU A 53 6.66 4.95 15.74
C LEU A 53 7.00 4.11 16.97
N VAL A 54 8.20 3.54 16.98
CA VAL A 54 8.72 2.79 18.13
C VAL A 54 9.80 3.61 18.78
N PHE A 55 9.64 3.87 20.06
CA PHE A 55 10.61 4.52 20.92
C PHE A 55 11.21 3.50 21.88
N GLU A 56 12.49 3.65 22.21
CA GLU A 56 13.20 2.84 23.19
C GLU A 56 13.91 3.77 24.18
N ARG A 57 13.75 3.51 25.48
CA ARG A 57 14.52 4.19 26.52
C ARG A 57 15.86 3.48 26.68
N SER A 58 16.96 4.22 26.54
CA SER A 58 18.29 3.67 26.82
C SER A 58 18.61 3.85 28.30
N ALA A 59 18.91 2.75 29.00
CA ALA A 59 19.44 2.78 30.38
C ALA A 59 20.95 3.08 30.40
N GLU A 60 21.66 2.83 29.30
CA GLU A 60 23.12 2.98 29.19
C GLU A 60 23.45 3.98 28.07
N LEU A 61 23.49 5.26 28.43
CA LEU A 61 24.36 6.22 27.76
C LEU A 61 25.41 6.60 28.79
N ASP A 62 26.48 5.81 28.84
CA ASP A 62 27.67 6.11 29.60
C ASP A 62 28.35 7.31 28.93
N LEU A 63 27.86 8.51 29.25
CA LEU A 63 28.41 9.78 28.80
C LEU A 63 29.69 10.03 29.60
N SER A 64 30.82 9.48 29.14
CA SER A 64 32.15 9.72 29.70
C SER A 64 32.68 11.14 29.45
N THR A 65 31.81 12.11 29.15
CA THR A 65 32.14 13.53 28.98
C THR A 65 31.73 14.32 30.23
N PRO A 66 32.69 14.84 31.02
CA PRO A 66 32.41 15.49 32.31
C PRO A 66 31.63 16.81 32.23
N GLU A 67 31.34 17.34 31.03
CA GLU A 67 30.59 18.59 30.86
C GLU A 67 29.05 18.42 30.91
N LEU A 68 28.53 17.19 30.90
CA LEU A 68 27.07 16.93 30.86
C LEU A 68 26.48 16.37 32.17
N GLN A 69 27.23 16.40 33.28
CA GLN A 69 26.77 15.91 34.59
C GLN A 69 25.58 16.68 35.20
N GLN A 70 25.10 17.77 34.56
CA GLN A 70 23.89 18.49 35.01
C GLN A 70 22.58 18.09 34.31
N GLN A 71 22.59 17.18 33.33
CA GLN A 71 21.35 16.62 32.78
C GLN A 71 21.45 15.11 32.64
N LYS A 72 21.09 14.42 33.72
CA LYS A 72 20.76 12.98 33.73
C LYS A 72 19.44 12.77 32.97
N GLN A 73 19.40 13.09 31.66
CA GLN A 73 18.26 12.81 30.80
C GLN A 73 18.35 11.35 30.36
N GLU A 74 17.45 10.53 30.88
CA GLU A 74 17.14 9.23 30.30
C GLU A 74 16.75 9.44 28.83
N GLY A 75 17.64 9.07 27.91
CA GLY A 75 17.46 9.33 26.49
C GLY A 75 16.46 8.35 25.88
N THR A 76 15.31 8.83 25.43
CA THR A 76 14.37 8.06 24.61
C THR A 76 14.69 8.27 23.13
N ALA A 77 15.01 7.18 22.41
CA ALA A 77 15.28 7.20 20.98
C ALA A 77 14.07 6.70 20.18
N CYS A 78 13.70 7.37 19.10
CA CYS A 78 12.81 6.84 18.07
C CYS A 78 13.64 5.91 17.19
N ILE A 79 13.36 4.61 17.24
CA ILE A 79 14.24 3.57 16.70
C ILE A 79 13.73 2.93 15.42
N ALA A 80 12.43 2.96 15.18
CA ALA A 80 11.80 2.43 13.97
C ALA A 80 10.52 3.19 13.65
N ALA A 81 10.24 3.32 12.36
CA ALA A 81 9.01 3.92 11.86
C ALA A 81 8.47 3.13 10.67
N LEU A 82 7.15 2.96 10.61
CA LEU A 82 6.45 2.31 9.49
C LEU A 82 5.31 3.22 9.02
N GLU A 83 5.31 3.56 7.74
CA GLU A 83 4.28 4.31 7.05
C GLU A 83 3.54 3.38 6.07
N ALA A 84 2.21 3.36 6.13
CA ALA A 84 1.37 2.56 5.26
C ALA A 84 0.04 3.24 4.96
N SER A 85 -0.57 2.89 3.82
CA SER A 85 -1.92 3.34 3.44
C SER A 85 -2.82 2.13 3.20
N LEU A 86 -3.99 2.14 3.82
CA LEU A 86 -5.04 1.14 3.65
C LEU A 86 -6.17 1.73 2.80
N TYR A 87 -6.29 1.25 1.56
CA TYR A 87 -7.38 1.60 0.66
C TYR A 87 -8.50 0.57 0.78
N LEU A 88 -9.74 1.05 0.95
CA LEU A 88 -10.94 0.24 1.16
C LEU A 88 -11.90 0.41 -0.01
N PHE A 89 -12.40 -0.69 -0.55
CA PHE A 89 -13.36 -0.74 -1.65
C PHE A 89 -14.63 -1.48 -1.19
N PRO A 90 -15.60 -0.77 -0.57
CA PRO A 90 -16.83 -1.39 -0.09
C PRO A 90 -17.62 -2.12 -1.19
N SER A 91 -17.58 -1.61 -2.43
CA SER A 91 -18.29 -2.19 -3.58
C SER A 91 -17.83 -3.59 -3.96
N THR A 92 -16.60 -3.97 -3.62
CA THR A 92 -16.01 -5.28 -3.93
C THR A 92 -15.61 -6.05 -2.69
N THR A 93 -15.91 -5.52 -1.50
CA THR A 93 -15.50 -6.09 -0.22
C THR A 93 -14.00 -6.42 -0.18
N SER A 94 -13.18 -5.52 -0.75
CA SER A 94 -11.73 -5.71 -0.86
C SER A 94 -10.96 -4.51 -0.34
N SER A 95 -9.71 -4.73 0.01
CA SER A 95 -8.80 -3.67 0.43
C SER A 95 -7.41 -3.86 -0.16
N ILE A 96 -6.70 -2.75 -0.33
CA ILE A 96 -5.27 -2.72 -0.69
C ILE A 96 -4.52 -2.08 0.47
N LEU A 97 -3.62 -2.84 1.10
CA LEU A 97 -2.64 -2.36 2.06
C LEU A 97 -1.32 -2.12 1.34
N TYR A 98 -0.91 -0.86 1.25
CA TYR A 98 0.38 -0.46 0.68
C TYR A 98 1.35 -0.10 1.81
N ILE A 99 2.49 -0.79 1.86
CA ILE A 99 3.58 -0.42 2.76
C ILE A 99 4.45 0.60 2.03
N ALA A 100 4.33 1.87 2.43
CA ALA A 100 5.01 2.97 1.78
C ALA A 100 6.48 3.04 2.21
N LYS A 101 6.73 3.06 3.53
CA LYS A 101 8.08 3.20 4.09
C LYS A 101 8.23 2.37 5.35
N LEU A 102 9.39 1.75 5.51
CA LEU A 102 9.85 1.16 6.75
C LEU A 102 11.30 1.55 6.94
N ASP A 103 11.60 2.21 8.04
CA ASP A 103 12.94 2.69 8.31
C ASP A 103 13.32 2.51 9.79
N THR A 104 14.62 2.58 10.05
CA THR A 104 15.20 2.57 11.40
C THR A 104 16.17 3.72 11.55
N SER A 105 16.26 4.29 12.74
CA SER A 105 17.26 5.35 13.00
C SER A 105 18.65 4.77 13.25
N GLY A 106 18.78 3.46 13.53
CA GLY A 106 20.04 2.84 13.94
C GLY A 106 20.35 2.98 15.43
N LEU A 107 19.47 3.63 16.21
CA LEU A 107 19.67 3.85 17.64
C LEU A 107 19.08 2.74 18.54
N SER A 108 18.54 1.67 17.96
CA SER A 108 17.98 0.54 18.71
C SER A 108 19.06 -0.34 19.32
N SER A 109 18.80 -0.87 20.52
CA SER A 109 19.51 -2.05 21.01
C SER A 109 19.27 -3.23 20.06
N PRO A 110 20.28 -3.99 19.63
CA PRO A 110 20.08 -5.16 18.78
C PRO A 110 19.41 -6.30 19.58
N PRO A 111 18.38 -7.02 19.09
CA PRO A 111 17.51 -6.91 17.94
C PRO A 111 17.03 -5.58 17.37
N SER A 112 17.19 -5.25 16.08
CA SER A 112 16.30 -4.23 15.50
C SER A 112 14.83 -4.70 15.60
N PRO A 113 13.88 -3.87 16.07
CA PRO A 113 12.48 -4.24 16.17
C PRO A 113 11.75 -4.25 14.82
N SER A 114 12.37 -3.73 13.75
CA SER A 114 11.73 -3.47 12.45
C SER A 114 11.02 -4.68 11.84
N ALA A 115 11.64 -5.86 11.91
CA ALA A 115 11.04 -7.10 11.39
C ALA A 115 9.80 -7.50 12.18
N ILE A 116 9.86 -7.43 13.52
CA ILE A 116 8.72 -7.77 14.39
C ILE A 116 7.61 -6.74 14.26
N LEU A 117 7.95 -5.46 14.16
CA LEU A 117 7.00 -4.37 13.94
C LEU A 117 6.20 -4.58 12.65
N ALA A 118 6.90 -4.76 11.53
CA ALA A 118 6.27 -4.93 10.22
C ALA A 118 5.49 -6.25 10.14
N ARG A 119 6.03 -7.36 10.66
CA ARG A 119 5.33 -8.64 10.71
C ARG A 119 4.06 -8.54 11.53
N ALA A 120 4.10 -8.01 12.76
CA ALA A 120 2.94 -7.88 13.61
C ALA A 120 1.86 -6.96 13.02
N PHE A 121 2.28 -5.85 12.38
CA PHE A 121 1.35 -4.97 11.67
C PHE A 121 0.64 -5.69 10.52
N LEU A 122 1.39 -6.38 9.67
CA LEU A 122 0.85 -7.12 8.53
C LEU A 122 -0.03 -8.30 8.97
N SER A 123 0.45 -9.13 9.90
CA SER A 123 -0.29 -10.29 10.42
C SER A 123 -1.63 -9.85 11.02
N HIS A 124 -1.69 -8.74 11.76
CA HIS A 124 -2.95 -8.22 12.27
C HIS A 124 -3.90 -7.77 11.16
N LEU A 125 -3.42 -7.07 10.13
CA LEU A 125 -4.29 -6.58 9.06
C LEU A 125 -4.67 -7.65 8.03
N CYS A 126 -3.98 -8.78 8.01
CA CYS A 126 -4.24 -9.89 7.09
C CYS A 126 -4.99 -11.06 7.76
N ALA A 127 -4.96 -11.18 9.09
CA ALA A 127 -5.65 -12.24 9.82
C ALA A 127 -7.17 -12.21 9.58
N PRO A 128 -7.83 -13.35 9.31
CA PRO A 128 -9.26 -13.40 9.02
C PRO A 128 -10.16 -12.74 10.07
N SER A 129 -9.74 -12.76 11.35
CA SER A 129 -10.50 -12.21 12.48
C SER A 129 -10.38 -10.69 12.64
N THR A 130 -9.37 -10.06 12.04
CA THR A 130 -9.04 -8.64 12.28
C THR A 130 -8.88 -7.83 10.99
N ARG A 131 -8.78 -8.49 9.84
CA ARG A 131 -8.68 -7.81 8.55
C ARG A 131 -9.92 -6.98 8.24
N PRO A 132 -9.77 -5.82 7.58
CA PRO A 132 -10.87 -4.90 7.32
C PRO A 132 -11.88 -5.43 6.30
N THR A 133 -11.45 -6.34 5.42
CA THR A 133 -12.25 -6.87 4.31
C THR A 133 -11.94 -8.35 4.05
N PRO A 134 -12.89 -9.11 3.49
CA PRO A 134 -12.68 -10.50 3.10
C PRO A 134 -11.54 -10.74 2.10
N VAL A 135 -11.21 -9.74 1.27
CA VAL A 135 -10.05 -9.79 0.37
C VAL A 135 -9.07 -8.70 0.76
N VAL A 136 -7.80 -9.03 0.99
CA VAL A 136 -6.73 -8.06 1.30
C VAL A 136 -5.56 -8.27 0.37
N TRP A 137 -5.20 -7.20 -0.36
CA TRP A 137 -4.01 -7.14 -1.19
C TRP A 137 -2.92 -6.38 -0.46
N VAL A 138 -1.78 -7.00 -0.20
CA VAL A 138 -0.61 -6.34 0.38
C VAL A 138 0.37 -6.02 -0.75
N HIS A 139 0.73 -4.75 -0.90
CA HIS A 139 1.71 -4.29 -1.88
C HIS A 139 2.95 -3.74 -1.19
N VAL A 140 4.12 -4.20 -1.64
CA VAL A 140 5.42 -3.68 -1.22
C VAL A 140 6.30 -3.49 -2.45
N PHE A 141 6.89 -2.32 -2.60
CA PHE A 141 8.00 -2.09 -3.52
C PHE A 141 9.29 -1.98 -2.71
N ALA A 142 10.20 -2.92 -2.90
CA ALA A 142 11.47 -2.99 -2.19
C ALA A 142 12.59 -2.38 -3.03
N ARG A 143 13.20 -1.32 -2.50
CA ARG A 143 14.41 -0.67 -3.03
C ARG A 143 15.31 -0.32 -1.86
N ALA A 144 16.62 -0.50 -1.94
CA ALA A 144 17.48 -0.02 -0.86
C ALA A 144 17.74 1.47 -1.00
N GLN A 145 17.76 2.14 0.15
CA GLN A 145 18.17 3.52 0.29
C GLN A 145 18.80 3.69 1.67
N GLY A 146 19.73 4.64 1.82
CA GLY A 146 20.37 4.90 3.12
C GLY A 146 19.35 5.29 4.21
N GLN A 147 18.27 5.95 3.80
CA GLN A 147 17.19 6.42 4.68
C GLN A 147 15.91 6.70 3.89
N TYR A 148 14.78 6.60 4.60
CA TYR A 148 13.43 6.90 4.11
C TYR A 148 12.69 7.87 5.03
N LEU A 149 12.72 7.62 6.34
CA LEU A 149 11.96 8.37 7.35
C LEU A 149 12.86 9.07 8.37
N PHE A 150 14.11 8.64 8.54
CA PHE A 150 15.05 9.25 9.49
C PHE A 150 16.17 9.97 8.73
N PRO A 151 16.06 11.29 8.50
CA PRO A 151 17.07 12.05 7.76
C PRO A 151 18.46 11.94 8.39
N ASN A 152 19.47 11.79 7.53
CA ASN A 152 20.89 11.57 7.81
C ASN A 152 21.21 10.33 8.67
N SER A 153 20.23 9.48 8.98
CA SER A 153 20.46 8.31 9.84
C SER A 153 21.48 7.30 9.30
N SER A 154 21.76 7.30 7.99
CA SER A 154 22.86 6.48 7.43
C SER A 154 24.25 6.93 7.86
N GLU A 155 24.40 8.18 8.31
CA GLU A 155 25.70 8.80 8.64
C GLU A 155 26.08 8.59 10.12
N ASN A 156 25.16 8.15 10.97
CA ASN A 156 25.38 8.07 12.42
C ASN A 156 26.26 6.91 12.90
N GLY A 157 26.78 6.09 11.98
CA GLY A 157 27.69 4.97 12.26
C GLY A 157 27.07 3.77 12.97
N ARG A 158 25.81 3.85 13.43
CA ARG A 158 25.11 2.73 14.11
C ARG A 158 24.08 2.04 13.20
N LYS A 159 23.52 2.77 12.23
CA LYS A 159 22.54 2.21 11.30
C LYS A 159 23.19 1.22 10.32
N ARG A 160 22.64 0.00 10.28
CA ARG A 160 23.02 -1.00 9.27
C ARG A 160 22.04 -0.99 8.11
N VAL A 161 22.45 -0.36 7.01
CA VAL A 161 21.68 -0.34 5.75
C VAL A 161 21.85 -1.67 5.02
N LEU A 162 20.74 -2.28 4.59
CA LEU A 162 20.77 -3.47 3.75
C LEU A 162 20.99 -3.07 2.29
N GLY A 163 21.86 -3.77 1.58
CA GLY A 163 21.94 -3.65 0.12
C GLY A 163 20.70 -4.24 -0.56
N ASP A 164 20.46 -3.83 -1.79
CA ASP A 164 19.28 -4.13 -2.61
C ASP A 164 18.80 -5.60 -2.54
N ALA A 165 19.62 -6.57 -2.95
CA ALA A 165 19.24 -7.97 -2.97
C ALA A 165 18.94 -8.53 -1.56
N ARG A 166 19.66 -8.05 -0.53
CA ARG A 166 19.43 -8.45 0.86
C ARG A 166 18.10 -7.88 1.37
N LEU A 167 17.76 -6.64 1.00
CA LEU A 167 16.48 -6.04 1.37
C LEU A 167 15.31 -6.75 0.67
N CYS A 168 15.44 -7.07 -0.62
CA CYS A 168 14.43 -7.85 -1.34
C CYS A 168 14.23 -9.24 -0.70
N GLY A 169 15.32 -9.92 -0.33
CA GLY A 169 15.26 -11.20 0.38
C GLY A 169 14.65 -11.08 1.78
N TRP A 170 14.94 -9.99 2.48
CA TRP A 170 14.37 -9.68 3.78
C TRP A 170 12.85 -9.50 3.71
N TRP A 171 12.34 -8.73 2.75
CA TRP A 171 10.89 -8.56 2.53
C TRP A 171 10.21 -9.85 2.12
N LYS A 172 10.77 -10.60 1.15
CA LYS A 172 10.20 -11.89 0.72
C LYS A 172 10.03 -12.85 1.89
N SER A 173 11.04 -12.94 2.75
CA SER A 173 11.00 -13.78 3.95
C SER A 173 10.00 -13.30 4.98
N LEU A 174 9.93 -11.99 5.24
CA LEU A 174 8.99 -11.42 6.20
C LEU A 174 7.55 -11.69 5.76
N LEU A 175 7.24 -11.42 4.49
CA LEU A 175 5.92 -11.69 3.90
C LEU A 175 5.56 -13.17 3.97
N GLN A 176 6.53 -14.05 3.74
CA GLN A 176 6.36 -15.49 3.88
C GLN A 176 6.07 -15.91 5.35
N GLU A 177 6.68 -15.27 6.34
CA GLU A 177 6.33 -15.47 7.75
C GLU A 177 4.91 -15.00 8.08
N VAL A 178 4.50 -13.84 7.55
CA VAL A 178 3.13 -13.31 7.71
C VAL A 178 2.10 -14.31 7.19
N VAL A 179 2.31 -14.87 5.99
CA VAL A 179 1.40 -15.88 5.42
C VAL A 179 1.22 -17.07 6.36
N ARG A 180 2.31 -17.61 6.93
CA ARG A 180 2.23 -18.77 7.85
C ARG A 180 1.60 -18.43 9.19
N GLU A 181 1.79 -17.21 9.69
CA GLU A 181 1.15 -16.77 10.94
C GLU A 181 -0.36 -16.58 10.77
N VAL A 182 -0.77 -16.06 9.61
CA VAL A 182 -2.17 -15.77 9.28
C VAL A 182 -2.94 -17.02 8.87
N LEU A 183 -2.26 -17.94 8.18
CA LEU A 183 -2.82 -19.18 7.66
C LEU A 183 -2.07 -20.35 8.30
N PRO A 184 -2.49 -20.83 9.48
CA PRO A 184 -1.90 -22.03 10.05
C PRO A 184 -2.12 -23.20 9.08
N GLU A 185 -1.07 -24.02 8.89
CA GLU A 185 -1.09 -25.19 8.03
C GLU A 185 -2.34 -26.05 8.30
N PRO A 186 -3.01 -26.58 7.26
CA PRO A 186 -4.10 -27.54 7.45
C PRO A 186 -3.57 -28.69 8.31
N GLY A 187 -4.25 -28.91 9.44
CA GLY A 187 -3.71 -29.62 10.59
C GLY A 187 -2.99 -30.93 10.26
N VAL A 188 -1.96 -31.20 11.07
CA VAL A 188 -1.54 -32.55 11.44
C VAL A 188 -2.71 -33.21 12.16
N THR A 189 -3.75 -33.59 11.43
CA THR A 189 -4.69 -34.62 11.85
C THR A 189 -4.06 -35.95 11.50
N THR A 190 -3.48 -36.61 12.49
CA THR A 190 -3.32 -38.06 12.49
C THR A 190 -4.67 -38.70 12.15
N GLY A 191 -4.79 -39.26 10.95
CA GLY A 191 -5.97 -40.04 10.55
C GLY A 191 -6.43 -39.77 9.14
N THR A 192 -5.88 -40.54 8.20
CA THR A 192 -6.55 -41.03 6.97
C THR A 192 -7.71 -40.20 6.42
N ALA A 193 -7.41 -39.25 5.54
CA ALA A 193 -8.35 -38.79 4.53
C ALA A 193 -7.56 -38.43 3.26
N VAL A 194 -7.50 -39.38 2.33
CA VAL A 194 -7.06 -39.11 0.96
C VAL A 194 -8.20 -38.34 0.29
N HIS A 195 -8.15 -37.01 0.36
CA HIS A 195 -8.97 -36.15 -0.48
C HIS A 195 -8.09 -35.49 -1.54
N THR A 196 -8.52 -35.69 -2.78
CA THR A 196 -7.97 -35.19 -4.02
C THR A 196 -7.70 -33.68 -3.98
N ALA A 197 -6.45 -33.31 -4.26
CA ALA A 197 -5.90 -31.96 -4.19
C ALA A 197 -6.43 -31.05 -5.32
N ALA A 198 -7.70 -30.63 -5.25
CA ALA A 198 -8.13 -29.36 -5.82
C ALA A 198 -7.80 -28.27 -4.80
N SER A 199 -6.68 -27.57 -5.02
CA SER A 199 -6.09 -26.60 -4.09
C SER A 199 -7.01 -25.40 -3.85
N ASN A 200 -7.86 -25.46 -2.82
CA ASN A 200 -8.55 -24.29 -2.26
C ASN A 200 -7.51 -23.35 -1.61
N LYS A 201 -6.80 -22.57 -2.41
CA LYS A 201 -5.78 -21.63 -1.91
C LYS A 201 -6.46 -20.48 -1.19
N SER A 202 -6.16 -20.33 0.10
CA SER A 202 -6.58 -19.19 0.93
C SER A 202 -5.79 -17.91 0.66
N TYR A 203 -4.72 -17.99 -0.15
CA TYR A 203 -3.91 -16.85 -0.57
C TYR A 203 -3.24 -17.07 -1.94
N ALA A 204 -2.75 -15.98 -2.52
CA ALA A 204 -1.81 -15.98 -3.63
C ALA A 204 -0.62 -15.06 -3.33
N ALA A 205 0.59 -15.44 -3.75
CA ALA A 205 1.82 -14.70 -3.48
C ALA A 205 2.61 -14.48 -4.77
N PHE A 206 2.89 -13.23 -5.10
CA PHE A 206 3.56 -12.81 -6.32
C PHE A 206 4.81 -12.00 -5.99
N TYR A 207 5.88 -12.23 -6.74
CA TYR A 207 7.05 -11.36 -6.71
C TYR A 207 7.65 -11.20 -8.10
N LEU A 208 8.22 -10.04 -8.38
CA LEU A 208 8.89 -9.75 -9.64
C LEU A 208 10.09 -8.84 -9.38
N LEU A 209 11.26 -9.23 -9.89
CA LEU A 209 12.46 -8.40 -9.91
C LEU A 209 12.61 -7.86 -11.34
N PRO A 210 12.31 -6.57 -11.60
CA PRO A 210 12.41 -6.01 -12.94
C PRO A 210 13.81 -6.22 -13.54
N GLY A 211 13.87 -6.73 -14.76
CA GLY A 211 15.14 -6.96 -15.47
C GLY A 211 15.79 -8.31 -15.20
N TYR A 212 15.20 -9.14 -14.34
CA TYR A 212 15.71 -10.46 -13.99
C TYR A 212 14.74 -11.58 -14.41
N SER A 213 15.31 -12.69 -14.88
CA SER A 213 14.56 -13.94 -15.06
C SER A 213 14.23 -14.59 -13.70
N ALA A 214 13.26 -15.51 -13.69
CA ALA A 214 12.89 -16.26 -12.47
C ALA A 214 14.09 -17.00 -11.85
N LEU A 215 14.97 -17.55 -12.68
CA LEU A 215 16.16 -18.29 -12.24
C LEU A 215 17.19 -17.36 -11.59
N GLU A 216 17.47 -16.20 -12.21
CA GLU A 216 18.38 -15.19 -11.65
C GLU A 216 17.84 -14.62 -10.35
N ALA A 217 16.57 -14.24 -10.32
CA ALA A 217 15.92 -13.73 -9.13
C ALA A 217 16.00 -14.72 -7.95
N THR A 218 15.82 -16.02 -8.22
CA THR A 218 15.92 -17.07 -7.18
C THR A 218 17.34 -17.21 -6.65
N ARG A 219 18.36 -17.01 -7.48
CA ARG A 219 19.78 -17.06 -7.07
C ARG A 219 20.23 -15.78 -6.35
N LEU A 220 19.66 -14.64 -6.70
CA LEU A 220 19.99 -13.34 -6.10
C LEU A 220 19.42 -13.18 -4.70
N LEU A 221 18.19 -13.67 -4.48
CA LEU A 221 17.53 -13.54 -3.19
C LEU A 221 18.06 -14.63 -2.23
N PRO A 222 18.59 -14.25 -1.05
CA PRO A 222 19.12 -15.22 -0.10
C PRO A 222 18.03 -16.19 0.36
N ALA A 223 18.33 -17.49 0.28
CA ALA A 223 17.50 -18.52 0.90
C ALA A 223 17.55 -18.35 2.42
N ARG A 224 16.38 -18.40 3.06
CA ARG A 224 16.24 -18.38 4.53
C ARG A 224 15.69 -19.72 5.02
N PRO A 225 15.97 -20.11 6.28
CA PRO A 225 15.67 -21.45 6.81
C PRO A 225 14.16 -21.74 6.97
N THR A 226 13.29 -20.76 6.72
CA THR A 226 11.84 -20.95 6.86
C THR A 226 11.30 -21.76 5.67
N PRO A 227 10.44 -22.78 5.88
CA PRO A 227 9.97 -23.70 4.84
C PRO A 227 9.17 -22.96 3.74
N PRO A 228 9.58 -22.98 2.47
CA PRO A 228 9.10 -22.04 1.48
C PRO A 228 7.59 -22.16 1.24
N ILE A 229 6.90 -21.02 1.11
CA ILE A 229 5.54 -20.98 0.56
C ILE A 229 5.59 -20.95 -0.97
N PRO A 230 4.54 -21.39 -1.68
CA PRO A 230 4.42 -21.22 -3.13
C PRO A 230 4.40 -19.73 -3.52
N TRP A 231 5.43 -19.30 -4.26
CA TRP A 231 5.50 -17.98 -4.88
C TRP A 231 5.36 -18.09 -6.40
N THR A 232 4.59 -17.19 -7.00
CA THR A 232 4.52 -17.01 -8.45
C THR A 232 5.45 -15.88 -8.86
N TYR A 233 6.42 -16.15 -9.76
CA TYR A 233 7.30 -15.12 -10.32
C TYR A 233 6.60 -14.41 -11.49
N ALA A 234 5.70 -13.49 -11.17
CA ALA A 234 4.94 -12.69 -12.14
C ALA A 234 4.26 -11.50 -11.43
N HIS A 235 3.59 -10.64 -12.19
CA HIS A 235 2.63 -9.68 -11.64
C HIS A 235 1.22 -10.28 -11.54
N PRO A 236 0.36 -9.81 -10.62
CA PRO A 236 -0.98 -10.35 -10.42
C PRO A 236 -2.04 -9.82 -11.40
N TYR A 237 -1.68 -8.89 -12.30
CA TYR A 237 -2.65 -8.10 -13.09
C TYR A 237 -2.98 -8.65 -14.49
N THR A 238 -2.47 -9.83 -14.86
CA THR A 238 -2.87 -10.48 -16.12
C THR A 238 -4.33 -10.89 -16.02
N LEU A 239 -5.18 -10.53 -16.99
CA LEU A 239 -6.63 -10.82 -16.99
C LEU A 239 -7.02 -12.10 -17.75
N SER A 240 -6.07 -12.77 -18.41
CA SER A 240 -6.35 -13.91 -19.29
C SER A 240 -5.88 -15.23 -18.68
N PRO A 241 -6.72 -16.29 -18.65
CA PRO A 241 -6.22 -17.65 -18.45
C PRO A 241 -5.40 -18.03 -19.69
N SER A 242 -4.08 -18.13 -19.54
CA SER A 242 -3.25 -18.64 -20.62
C SER A 242 -3.66 -20.08 -20.95
N PRO A 243 -3.97 -20.41 -22.23
CA PRO A 243 -4.32 -21.78 -22.62
C PRO A 243 -3.16 -22.78 -22.46
N SER A 244 -1.91 -22.30 -22.25
CA SER A 244 -0.73 -23.13 -21.99
C SER A 244 -0.49 -23.44 -20.50
N SER A 245 -1.35 -22.98 -19.58
CA SER A 245 -1.25 -23.29 -18.16
C SER A 245 -2.65 -23.44 -17.53
N PRO A 246 -3.28 -24.61 -17.67
CA PRO A 246 -4.62 -24.87 -17.12
C PRO A 246 -4.67 -24.92 -15.58
N SER A 247 -3.56 -24.68 -14.88
CA SER A 247 -3.46 -24.67 -13.41
C SER A 247 -3.31 -23.28 -12.77
N SER A 248 -3.18 -22.20 -13.55
CA SER A 248 -3.16 -20.83 -13.03
C SER A 248 -4.50 -20.15 -13.29
N SER A 249 -5.54 -20.58 -12.56
CA SER A 249 -6.72 -19.74 -12.40
C SER A 249 -6.29 -18.40 -11.79
N LEU A 250 -6.73 -17.30 -12.41
CA LEU A 250 -6.61 -15.94 -11.89
C LEU A 250 -6.92 -15.93 -10.39
N PRO A 251 -6.25 -15.13 -9.53
CA PRO A 251 -6.86 -14.81 -8.25
C PRO A 251 -8.21 -14.13 -8.57
N PRO A 252 -9.35 -14.70 -8.19
CA PRO A 252 -10.68 -14.26 -8.62
C PRO A 252 -11.11 -12.92 -8.01
N ALA A 253 -10.18 -12.15 -7.47
CA ALA A 253 -10.44 -11.11 -6.49
C ALA A 253 -9.66 -9.83 -6.79
N HIS A 254 -9.57 -9.40 -8.06
CA HIS A 254 -9.11 -8.05 -8.37
C HIS A 254 -9.91 -7.06 -7.51
N PRO A 255 -9.28 -6.04 -6.90
CA PRO A 255 -9.96 -5.16 -5.95
C PRO A 255 -11.07 -4.31 -6.60
N LEU A 256 -11.15 -4.30 -7.93
CA LEU A 256 -12.18 -3.63 -8.71
C LEU A 256 -13.20 -4.65 -9.25
N PRO A 257 -14.48 -4.28 -9.36
CA PRO A 257 -15.53 -5.20 -9.76
C PRO A 257 -15.27 -5.70 -11.19
N LEU A 258 -15.26 -7.02 -11.36
CA LEU A 258 -15.31 -7.67 -12.68
C LEU A 258 -16.77 -8.09 -12.95
N PRO A 259 -17.29 -7.96 -14.19
CA PRO A 259 -16.63 -7.35 -15.35
C PRO A 259 -16.76 -5.83 -15.24
N TRP A 260 -15.65 -5.14 -15.02
CA TRP A 260 -15.50 -3.78 -15.51
C TRP A 260 -15.90 -3.83 -16.98
N PRO A 261 -16.88 -3.01 -17.44
CA PRO A 261 -17.75 -3.37 -18.56
C PRO A 261 -16.94 -3.92 -19.72
N SER A 262 -17.14 -5.22 -19.96
CA SER A 262 -16.43 -6.09 -20.91
C SER A 262 -16.74 -5.76 -22.37
N ALA A 263 -17.01 -4.49 -22.69
CA ALA A 263 -17.45 -4.04 -24.00
C ALA A 263 -16.33 -3.38 -24.84
N HIS A 264 -15.14 -3.16 -24.27
CA HIS A 264 -14.06 -2.49 -25.02
C HIS A 264 -12.76 -3.33 -25.04
N PRO A 265 -12.32 -3.81 -26.23
CA PRO A 265 -11.08 -4.57 -26.41
C PRO A 265 -9.80 -3.74 -26.19
N THR A 266 -9.92 -2.52 -25.69
CA THR A 266 -8.82 -1.57 -25.41
C THR A 266 -8.61 -1.41 -23.90
N GLN A 267 -8.72 -2.50 -23.14
CA GLN A 267 -8.51 -2.48 -21.69
C GLN A 267 -7.00 -2.33 -21.40
N GLY A 268 -6.55 -1.08 -21.46
CA GLY A 268 -5.20 -0.69 -21.08
C GLY A 268 -4.93 -0.86 -19.59
N ILE A 269 -3.76 -0.40 -19.18
CA ILE A 269 -3.29 -0.49 -17.79
C ILE A 269 -4.00 0.45 -16.80
N ALA A 270 -4.84 1.37 -17.30
CA ALA A 270 -5.47 2.46 -16.55
C ALA A 270 -6.29 2.02 -15.32
N GLY A 271 -6.98 0.88 -15.43
CA GLY A 271 -7.77 0.28 -14.35
C GLY A 271 -7.09 -0.89 -13.64
N LEU A 272 -5.87 -1.25 -14.04
CA LEU A 272 -5.18 -2.44 -13.54
C LEU A 272 -4.06 -2.11 -12.57
N ILE A 273 -3.28 -1.07 -12.86
CA ILE A 273 -2.09 -0.74 -12.09
C ILE A 273 -2.42 0.32 -11.04
N PRO A 274 -2.36 0.01 -9.74
CA PRO A 274 -2.56 1.00 -8.69
C PRO A 274 -1.41 2.02 -8.66
N SER A 275 -1.76 3.29 -8.57
CA SER A 275 -0.85 4.43 -8.51
C SER A 275 -0.56 4.82 -7.06
N PHE A 276 0.46 4.22 -6.46
CA PHE A 276 0.92 4.58 -5.10
C PHE A 276 1.91 5.75 -5.13
N PRO A 277 2.00 6.55 -4.05
CA PRO A 277 3.04 7.58 -3.91
C PRO A 277 4.45 6.99 -3.99
N ASP A 278 5.39 7.73 -4.58
CA ASP A 278 6.81 7.38 -4.68
C ASP A 278 7.12 6.01 -5.32
N ASP A 279 6.18 5.43 -6.08
CA ASP A 279 6.31 4.11 -6.68
C ASP A 279 6.64 4.18 -8.18
N PRO A 280 7.67 3.48 -8.68
CA PRO A 280 8.08 3.58 -10.08
C PRO A 280 6.99 3.11 -11.06
N LYS A 281 6.13 2.15 -10.67
CA LYS A 281 5.03 1.72 -11.55
C LYS A 281 3.98 2.83 -11.70
N ALA A 282 3.73 3.59 -10.65
CA ALA A 282 2.80 4.72 -10.69
C ALA A 282 3.35 5.85 -11.56
N ARG A 283 4.64 6.17 -11.42
CA ARG A 283 5.31 7.17 -12.27
C ARG A 283 5.31 6.75 -13.74
N PHE A 284 5.56 5.47 -14.03
CA PHE A 284 5.55 4.99 -15.41
C PHE A 284 4.14 5.06 -16.04
N VAL A 285 3.08 4.76 -15.27
CA VAL A 285 1.70 4.99 -15.74
C VAL A 285 1.47 6.47 -16.05
N GLN A 286 1.98 7.41 -15.25
CA GLN A 286 1.86 8.85 -15.53
C GLN A 286 2.63 9.27 -16.79
N GLU A 287 3.82 8.72 -17.02
CA GLU A 287 4.61 8.94 -18.25
C GLU A 287 3.82 8.48 -19.49
N LEU A 288 3.29 7.25 -19.47
CA LEU A 288 2.49 6.70 -20.57
C LEU A 288 1.18 7.49 -20.80
N ALA A 289 0.54 7.95 -19.74
CA ALA A 289 -0.66 8.78 -19.85
C ALA A 289 -0.37 10.15 -20.48
N SER A 290 0.84 10.68 -20.28
CA SER A 290 1.27 11.98 -20.79
C SER A 290 1.80 11.92 -22.23
N ASP A 291 2.15 10.72 -22.72
CA ASP A 291 2.62 10.47 -24.10
C ASP A 291 1.44 10.45 -25.10
N VAL A 292 0.73 11.58 -25.15
CA VAL A 292 -0.39 11.80 -26.05
C VAL A 292 0.13 12.46 -27.33
N ASP A 293 -0.08 11.80 -28.48
CA ASP A 293 0.27 12.34 -29.79
C ASP A 293 -0.31 13.77 -29.97
N PRO A 294 0.53 14.81 -30.16
CA PRO A 294 0.05 16.19 -30.31
C PRO A 294 -0.93 16.37 -31.48
N LEU A 295 -0.81 15.50 -32.50
CA LEU A 295 -1.64 15.51 -33.70
C LEU A 295 -3.05 14.92 -33.47
N ALA A 296 -3.25 14.12 -32.41
CA ALA A 296 -4.55 13.57 -32.06
C ALA A 296 -5.44 14.57 -31.31
N ALA A 297 -4.86 15.65 -30.76
CA ALA A 297 -5.55 16.70 -30.02
C ALA A 297 -6.18 17.79 -30.91
N VAL A 298 -5.98 17.75 -32.23
CA VAL A 298 -6.60 18.72 -33.15
C VAL A 298 -8.07 18.34 -33.36
N PRO A 299 -9.05 19.18 -32.96
CA PRO A 299 -10.43 18.93 -33.32
C PRO A 299 -10.53 18.99 -34.84
N ARG A 300 -10.86 17.87 -35.48
CA ARG A 300 -11.21 17.85 -36.91
C ARG A 300 -12.51 18.65 -37.07
N LYS A 301 -12.38 19.96 -37.26
CA LYS A 301 -13.47 20.84 -37.67
C LYS A 301 -13.92 20.35 -39.05
N ARG A 302 -14.96 19.50 -39.09
CA ARG A 302 -15.64 19.15 -40.34
C ARG A 302 -16.09 20.47 -40.96
N GLY A 303 -15.40 20.89 -42.02
CA GLY A 303 -15.73 22.09 -42.76
C GLY A 303 -17.11 21.93 -43.37
N ASN A 304 -18.10 22.60 -42.78
CA ASN A 304 -19.39 22.77 -43.42
C ASN A 304 -19.25 24.01 -44.33
N LEU A 305 -19.12 23.77 -45.63
CA LEU A 305 -19.11 24.82 -46.66
C LEU A 305 -20.49 25.46 -46.72
N LYS A 306 -20.62 26.71 -46.28
CA LYS A 306 -21.72 27.62 -46.65
C LYS A 306 -21.13 28.97 -47.06
N GLY A 307 -21.64 29.49 -48.16
CA GLY A 307 -21.10 30.59 -48.97
C GLY A 307 -21.07 31.98 -48.30
N PRO A 308 -20.61 32.99 -49.07
CA PRO A 308 -20.18 34.28 -48.54
C PRO A 308 -21.33 35.29 -48.46
N ASP A 309 -21.32 36.17 -47.43
CA ASP A 309 -21.90 37.52 -47.39
C ASP A 309 -21.63 38.20 -46.00
N PRO A 310 -21.77 39.54 -45.82
CA PRO A 310 -20.69 40.55 -45.85
C PRO A 310 -20.40 41.18 -44.44
N PRO A 311 -19.48 42.17 -44.31
CA PRO A 311 -18.88 42.52 -43.02
C PRO A 311 -19.61 43.67 -42.30
N GLN A 312 -19.90 43.53 -41.00
CA GLN A 312 -20.14 44.66 -40.11
C GLN A 312 -19.64 44.43 -38.67
N SER A 313 -18.64 45.26 -38.31
CA SER A 313 -18.48 46.06 -37.08
C SER A 313 -18.92 45.53 -35.71
N GLY A 314 -17.94 45.46 -34.79
CA GLY A 314 -18.10 46.11 -33.48
C GLY A 314 -18.14 45.24 -32.22
N LYS A 315 -17.10 45.41 -31.37
CA LYS A 315 -17.11 45.34 -29.89
C LYS A 315 -17.42 44.01 -29.17
N ASN A 316 -16.39 43.41 -28.57
CA ASN A 316 -16.10 43.47 -27.12
C ASN A 316 -15.18 42.30 -26.72
N LYS A 317 -13.96 42.62 -26.27
CA LYS A 317 -13.09 41.68 -25.54
C LYS A 317 -13.61 41.56 -24.11
N SER A 318 -14.40 40.53 -23.85
CA SER A 318 -14.49 39.92 -22.52
C SER A 318 -13.76 38.58 -22.60
N SER A 319 -12.61 38.51 -21.96
CA SER A 319 -11.89 37.27 -21.67
C SER A 319 -12.79 36.39 -20.80
N GLN A 320 -13.59 35.57 -21.46
CA GLN A 320 -14.38 34.53 -20.84
C GLN A 320 -13.44 33.34 -20.60
N GLU A 321 -13.15 33.09 -19.33
CA GLU A 321 -12.63 31.83 -18.84
C GLU A 321 -13.53 30.71 -19.34
N THR A 322 -13.11 30.03 -20.41
CA THR A 322 -13.74 28.80 -20.85
C THR A 322 -13.27 27.70 -19.92
N GLY A 323 -14.14 27.35 -18.98
CA GLY A 323 -14.00 26.22 -18.07
C GLY A 323 -13.58 24.95 -18.83
N THR A 324 -12.45 24.41 -18.41
CA THR A 324 -11.90 23.14 -18.85
C THR A 324 -12.65 21.97 -18.19
N GLY A 325 -13.42 21.23 -18.99
CA GLY A 325 -13.84 19.87 -18.68
C GLY A 325 -14.63 19.23 -19.83
N PRO A 326 -14.52 17.91 -20.11
CA PRO A 326 -13.64 16.88 -19.55
C PRO A 326 -12.67 16.29 -20.61
N GLY A 327 -11.37 16.56 -20.49
CA GLY A 327 -10.30 16.01 -21.34
C GLY A 327 -9.86 14.58 -21.02
N GLY A 328 -10.74 13.73 -20.48
CA GLY A 328 -10.36 12.48 -19.82
C GLY A 328 -10.16 11.24 -20.70
N GLY A 329 -10.36 11.34 -22.02
CA GLY A 329 -10.30 10.20 -22.95
C GLY A 329 -8.99 10.06 -23.73
N ALA A 330 -8.13 11.08 -23.73
CA ALA A 330 -6.85 11.03 -24.45
C ALA A 330 -5.81 10.19 -23.69
N GLU A 331 -5.69 10.43 -22.38
CA GLU A 331 -4.82 9.67 -21.46
C GLU A 331 -5.23 8.19 -21.42
N GLU A 332 -6.53 7.90 -21.34
CA GLU A 332 -7.06 6.53 -21.35
C GLU A 332 -6.70 5.82 -22.66
N LYS A 333 -6.80 6.50 -23.80
CA LYS A 333 -6.37 5.95 -25.10
C LYS A 333 -4.86 5.72 -25.16
N ALA A 334 -4.05 6.62 -24.58
CA ALA A 334 -2.61 6.45 -24.52
C ALA A 334 -2.25 5.19 -23.71
N LEU A 335 -2.85 5.03 -22.53
CA LEU A 335 -2.67 3.86 -21.67
C LEU A 335 -3.23 2.56 -22.25
N ALA A 336 -4.18 2.64 -23.19
CA ALA A 336 -4.70 1.50 -23.94
C ALA A 336 -3.74 0.98 -25.01
N ARG A 337 -2.69 1.73 -25.37
CA ARG A 337 -1.68 1.30 -26.35
C ARG A 337 -0.72 0.26 -25.79
N THR A 338 -0.54 0.24 -24.46
CA THR A 338 0.40 -0.65 -23.77
C THR A 338 -0.38 -1.74 -23.06
N GLY A 339 -0.10 -3.00 -23.42
CA GLY A 339 -0.65 -4.16 -22.71
C GLY A 339 -0.06 -4.27 -21.30
N VAL A 340 -0.74 -4.99 -20.39
CA VAL A 340 -0.24 -5.16 -19.01
C VAL A 340 1.09 -5.89 -18.96
N ASP A 341 1.28 -6.94 -19.76
CA ASP A 341 2.55 -7.69 -19.77
C ASP A 341 3.67 -6.85 -20.40
N GLU A 342 3.37 -6.09 -21.46
CA GLU A 342 4.30 -5.13 -22.08
C GLU A 342 4.72 -4.04 -21.08
N PHE A 343 3.77 -3.50 -20.32
CA PHE A 343 4.06 -2.54 -19.25
C PHE A 343 5.11 -3.10 -18.29
N TRP A 344 4.94 -4.33 -17.80
CA TRP A 344 5.90 -4.96 -16.88
C TRP A 344 7.23 -5.33 -17.53
N GLN A 345 7.28 -5.55 -18.85
CA GLN A 345 8.53 -5.67 -19.61
C GLN A 345 9.28 -4.33 -19.73
N LEU A 346 8.57 -3.20 -19.64
CA LEU A 346 9.13 -1.86 -19.77
C LEU A 346 9.50 -1.19 -18.42
N VAL A 347 8.96 -1.70 -17.29
CA VAL A 347 9.33 -1.27 -15.92
C VAL A 347 10.85 -1.35 -15.63
N PRO A 348 11.61 -2.37 -16.07
CA PRO A 348 13.05 -2.46 -15.81
C PRO A 348 13.86 -1.28 -16.36
N PHE A 349 13.35 -0.58 -17.38
CA PHE A 349 14.03 0.57 -17.97
C PHE A 349 13.77 1.88 -17.23
N ARG A 350 13.01 1.86 -16.14
CA ARG A 350 12.82 3.05 -15.28
C ARG A 350 14.05 3.27 -14.41
N GLN A 351 14.32 4.54 -14.07
CA GLN A 351 15.53 4.94 -13.33
C GLN A 351 15.72 4.15 -12.02
N GLU A 352 14.65 3.84 -11.31
CA GLU A 352 14.71 3.12 -10.03
C GLU A 352 14.93 1.63 -10.17
N CYS A 353 14.67 1.07 -11.35
CA CYS A 353 14.75 -0.36 -11.63
C CYS A 353 15.92 -0.70 -12.57
N SER A 354 16.76 0.28 -12.91
CA SER A 354 17.87 0.16 -13.86
C SER A 354 19.23 0.43 -13.20
N SER A 355 20.30 0.45 -14.01
CA SER A 355 21.66 0.80 -13.58
C SER A 355 22.22 -0.07 -12.44
N GLY A 356 21.89 -1.36 -12.43
CA GLY A 356 22.39 -2.33 -11.46
C GLY A 356 21.66 -2.35 -10.13
N ALA A 357 20.60 -1.55 -9.97
CA ALA A 357 19.73 -1.62 -8.79
C ALA A 357 18.92 -2.93 -8.78
N VAL A 358 18.89 -3.64 -7.65
CA VAL A 358 18.04 -4.83 -7.47
C VAL A 358 16.78 -4.44 -6.71
N THR A 359 15.70 -4.15 -7.42
CA THR A 359 14.40 -3.83 -6.83
C THR A 359 13.41 -4.96 -7.00
N ALA A 360 12.38 -5.01 -6.15
CA ALA A 360 11.35 -6.04 -6.24
C ALA A 360 9.96 -5.49 -5.94
N PHE A 361 8.98 -5.95 -6.71
CA PHE A 361 7.57 -5.80 -6.40
C PHE A 361 7.08 -7.08 -5.74
N PHE A 362 6.43 -6.95 -4.59
CA PHE A 362 5.74 -8.04 -3.91
C PHE A 362 4.25 -7.75 -3.83
N VAL A 363 3.43 -8.76 -4.12
CA VAL A 363 2.00 -8.72 -3.90
C VAL A 363 1.54 -9.99 -3.19
N LEU A 364 0.93 -9.85 -2.02
CA LEU A 364 0.18 -10.93 -1.38
C LEU A 364 -1.31 -10.66 -1.53
N VAL A 365 -2.10 -11.68 -1.83
CA VAL A 365 -3.56 -11.60 -1.88
C VAL A 365 -4.11 -12.62 -0.90
N PHE A 366 -4.73 -12.17 0.18
CA PHE A 366 -5.48 -13.01 1.11
C PHE A 366 -6.94 -13.09 0.67
N LEU A 367 -7.46 -14.30 0.52
CA LEU A 367 -8.81 -14.55 0.00
C LEU A 367 -9.78 -14.85 1.16
N PRO A 368 -11.11 -14.85 0.93
CA PRO A 368 -12.08 -15.40 1.85
C PRO A 368 -11.77 -16.89 2.11
N PRO A 369 -12.02 -17.41 3.32
CA PRO A 369 -12.00 -18.84 3.54
C PRO A 369 -12.99 -19.51 2.56
N PRO A 370 -12.64 -20.67 1.97
CA PRO A 370 -13.59 -21.42 1.15
C PRO A 370 -14.84 -21.71 1.99
N GLN A 371 -16.00 -21.25 1.54
CA GLN A 371 -17.25 -21.57 2.20
C GLN A 371 -17.49 -23.07 2.08
N ALA A 372 -17.82 -23.73 3.20
CA ALA A 372 -18.38 -25.07 3.14
C ALA A 372 -19.73 -24.94 2.41
N GLU A 373 -19.92 -25.72 1.34
CA GLU A 373 -21.19 -25.77 0.60
C GLU A 373 -22.35 -25.88 1.61
N PRO A 374 -23.38 -25.02 1.52
CA PRO A 374 -24.55 -25.18 2.36
C PRO A 374 -25.17 -26.54 2.05
N ALA A 375 -25.32 -27.39 3.07
CA ALA A 375 -26.03 -28.65 2.93
C ALA A 375 -27.43 -28.37 2.39
N ASP A 376 -27.76 -28.99 1.24
CA ASP A 376 -29.08 -28.98 0.63
C ASP A 376 -30.16 -29.31 1.68
N HIS A 377 -30.92 -28.31 2.09
CA HIS A 377 -32.20 -28.51 2.76
C HIS A 377 -33.31 -28.18 1.77
N PRO A 378 -34.15 -29.17 1.38
CA PRO A 378 -35.22 -28.94 0.42
C PRO A 378 -36.36 -28.16 1.05
N GLY A 379 -36.65 -27.01 0.43
CA GLY A 379 -37.98 -26.40 0.22
C GLY A 379 -38.97 -26.33 1.38
N LEU A 380 -39.25 -25.10 1.83
CA LEU A 380 -40.63 -24.72 2.17
C LEU A 380 -40.95 -23.31 1.68
N MET A 381 -42.14 -23.20 1.10
CA MET A 381 -42.65 -22.08 0.32
C MET A 381 -42.98 -20.82 1.14
N ASP A 382 -42.92 -19.74 0.37
CA ASP A 382 -43.46 -18.38 0.45
C ASP A 382 -44.61 -18.08 1.45
N GLY A 383 -44.57 -16.86 1.98
CA GLY A 383 -45.54 -16.30 2.92
C GLY A 383 -45.29 -14.81 3.17
N SER A 384 -45.70 -13.99 2.20
CA SER A 384 -45.88 -12.53 2.25
C SER A 384 -46.39 -11.98 3.60
N ALA A 385 -45.77 -10.90 4.08
CA ALA A 385 -46.43 -9.93 4.95
C ALA A 385 -45.86 -8.51 4.76
N HIS A 386 -46.71 -7.63 4.23
CA HIS A 386 -46.56 -6.18 4.23
C HIS A 386 -46.47 -5.60 5.65
N GLY A 387 -45.60 -4.60 5.84
CA GLY A 387 -45.64 -3.67 6.97
C GLY A 387 -44.97 -2.34 6.59
N PRO A 388 -45.63 -1.18 6.75
CA PRO A 388 -45.11 0.10 6.29
C PRO A 388 -44.35 0.86 7.38
N GLY A 389 -43.35 1.64 6.97
CA GLY A 389 -42.86 2.83 7.69
C GLY A 389 -41.33 2.99 7.72
N PRO A 390 -40.79 4.18 8.03
CA PRO A 390 -41.29 5.53 7.78
C PRO A 390 -40.36 6.33 6.86
N SER A 391 -40.93 7.33 6.20
CA SER A 391 -40.23 8.40 5.49
C SER A 391 -39.42 9.26 6.47
N ILE A 392 -38.09 9.34 6.28
CA ILE A 392 -37.26 10.37 6.92
C ILE A 392 -36.77 11.34 5.86
N SER A 393 -37.25 12.56 6.02
CA SER A 393 -37.01 13.77 5.25
C SER A 393 -35.54 14.20 5.28
N THR A 394 -35.03 14.48 4.08
CA THR A 394 -33.78 15.16 3.75
C THR A 394 -33.79 16.59 4.29
N SER A 395 -32.88 16.91 5.21
CA SER A 395 -32.50 18.29 5.53
C SER A 395 -31.12 18.59 4.96
N THR A 396 -31.12 19.46 3.95
CA THR A 396 -29.96 20.02 3.27
C THR A 396 -29.20 20.97 4.20
N SER A 397 -27.95 20.66 4.54
CA SER A 397 -27.02 21.64 5.08
C SER A 397 -25.68 21.53 4.37
N THR A 398 -25.40 22.53 3.55
CA THR A 398 -24.12 22.79 2.88
C THR A 398 -23.06 23.15 3.91
N SER A 399 -22.12 22.25 4.18
CA SER A 399 -20.81 22.58 4.76
C SER A 399 -19.72 21.78 4.06
N LYS A 400 -18.71 22.50 3.54
CA LYS A 400 -17.48 21.94 2.96
C LYS A 400 -16.74 21.12 4.03
N THR A 401 -16.09 20.04 3.57
CA THR A 401 -15.37 18.95 4.27
C THR A 401 -16.26 17.83 4.81
N ASP A 402 -16.53 16.86 3.93
CA ASP A 402 -17.33 15.64 4.11
C ASP A 402 -16.49 14.51 4.76
N ASP A 403 -15.61 14.88 5.70
CA ASP A 403 -14.75 13.93 6.43
C ASP A 403 -15.38 13.62 7.78
N LEU A 404 -15.56 12.32 8.07
CA LEU A 404 -16.06 11.89 9.38
C LEU A 404 -15.06 12.30 10.48
N PRO A 405 -15.52 12.83 11.62
CA PRO A 405 -14.64 13.13 12.73
C PRO A 405 -13.92 11.85 13.20
N PRO A 406 -12.65 11.94 13.63
CA PRO A 406 -11.89 10.77 14.05
C PRO A 406 -12.54 10.09 15.25
N LEU A 407 -12.66 8.77 15.18
CA LEU A 407 -13.11 7.94 16.30
C LEU A 407 -12.02 7.85 17.38
N PRO A 408 -12.34 7.44 18.62
CA PRO A 408 -11.35 7.22 19.66
C PRO A 408 -10.19 6.31 19.19
N GLY A 409 -8.97 6.85 19.24
CA GLY A 409 -7.76 6.19 18.74
C GLY A 409 -7.44 6.47 17.26
N GLN A 410 -8.17 7.36 16.60
CA GLN A 410 -7.81 7.94 15.30
C GLN A 410 -7.35 9.39 15.45
N VAL A 411 -6.55 9.85 14.50
CA VAL A 411 -6.09 11.24 14.41
C VAL A 411 -6.57 11.89 13.10
N SER A 412 -6.57 13.22 13.05
CA SER A 412 -6.85 13.92 11.81
C SER A 412 -5.68 13.80 10.82
N GLN A 413 -5.96 14.00 9.53
CA GLN A 413 -4.92 14.05 8.49
C GLN A 413 -3.88 15.15 8.77
N ALA A 414 -4.32 16.30 9.29
CA ALA A 414 -3.43 17.39 9.65
C ALA A 414 -2.47 17.00 10.78
N VAL A 415 -2.94 16.24 11.79
CA VAL A 415 -2.06 15.74 12.87
C VAL A 415 -1.03 14.76 12.33
N LEU A 416 -1.47 13.76 11.54
CA LEU A 416 -0.55 12.80 10.94
C LEU A 416 0.49 13.50 10.05
N GLY A 417 0.04 14.41 9.17
CA GLY A 417 0.91 15.19 8.29
C GLY A 417 1.93 16.01 9.06
N ARG A 418 1.54 16.67 10.17
CA ARG A 418 2.47 17.41 11.02
C ARG A 418 3.53 16.52 11.67
N VAL A 419 3.15 15.33 12.16
CA VAL A 419 4.10 14.39 12.76
C VAL A 419 5.06 13.84 11.70
N THR A 420 4.55 13.46 10.52
CA THR A 420 5.39 12.96 9.41
C THR A 420 6.34 14.04 8.89
N SER A 421 5.85 15.27 8.66
CA SER A 421 6.72 16.39 8.25
C SER A 421 7.79 16.68 9.29
N ALA A 422 7.42 16.75 10.57
CA ALA A 422 8.40 16.95 11.64
C ALA A 422 9.45 15.84 11.66
N LEU A 423 9.06 14.56 11.54
CA LEU A 423 10.00 13.45 11.47
C LEU A 423 11.00 13.60 10.31
N LEU A 424 10.54 14.06 9.14
CA LEU A 424 11.37 14.29 7.95
C LEU A 424 12.24 15.56 8.01
N ASP A 425 11.95 16.50 8.92
CA ASP A 425 12.73 17.73 9.13
C ASP A 425 13.78 17.58 10.25
N LEU A 426 13.74 16.48 11.01
CA LEU A 426 14.65 16.20 12.11
C LEU A 426 15.96 15.54 11.66
N ASP A 427 17.04 15.77 12.42
CA ASP A 427 18.38 15.26 12.09
C ASP A 427 18.78 14.04 12.95
N PHE A 428 19.04 12.91 12.30
CA PHE A 428 19.53 11.67 12.91
C PHE A 428 20.98 11.34 12.52
N GLY A 429 21.74 12.32 12.01
CA GLY A 429 23.12 12.15 11.53
C GLY A 429 24.15 11.78 12.60
N THR A 430 23.83 11.97 13.88
CA THR A 430 24.64 11.49 15.01
C THR A 430 23.74 10.93 16.11
N VAL A 431 24.33 10.16 17.03
CA VAL A 431 23.60 9.60 18.19
C VAL A 431 22.96 10.71 19.03
N GLU A 432 23.71 11.77 19.34
CA GLU A 432 23.22 12.89 20.16
C GLU A 432 22.10 13.67 19.46
N ARG A 433 22.25 13.97 18.16
CA ARG A 433 21.19 14.65 17.39
C ARG A 433 19.96 13.77 17.27
N GLY A 434 20.12 12.47 17.01
CA GLY A 434 19.01 11.53 16.94
C GLY A 434 18.25 11.39 18.26
N LEU A 435 18.93 11.41 19.41
CA LEU A 435 18.27 11.44 20.73
C LEU A 435 17.49 12.74 20.96
N ARG A 436 18.08 13.91 20.64
CA ARG A 436 17.38 15.20 20.72
C ARG A 436 16.16 15.23 19.80
N ALA A 437 16.32 14.82 18.55
CA ALA A 437 15.25 14.69 17.57
C ALA A 437 14.12 13.79 18.06
N SER A 438 14.47 12.66 18.67
CA SER A 438 13.51 11.72 19.25
C SER A 438 12.72 12.34 20.40
N GLY A 439 13.36 13.13 21.26
CA GLY A 439 12.70 13.88 22.32
C GLY A 439 11.71 14.92 21.76
N VAL A 440 12.11 15.70 20.76
CA VAL A 440 11.25 16.67 20.07
C VAL A 440 10.05 15.99 19.43
N LEU A 441 10.27 14.88 18.74
CA LEU A 441 9.20 14.11 18.09
C LEU A 441 8.24 13.50 19.12
N GLY A 442 8.76 12.93 20.22
CA GLY A 442 7.97 12.37 21.30
C GLY A 442 7.07 13.43 21.96
N GLU A 443 7.61 14.61 22.23
CA GLU A 443 6.86 15.74 22.79
C GLU A 443 5.79 16.26 21.81
N LEU A 444 6.12 16.36 20.52
CA LEU A 444 5.15 16.75 19.50
C LEU A 444 3.96 15.78 19.45
N VAL A 445 4.23 14.47 19.45
CA VAL A 445 3.18 13.45 19.47
C VAL A 445 2.32 13.59 20.73
N ARG A 446 2.94 13.78 21.90
CA ARG A 446 2.26 13.96 23.19
C ARG A 446 1.36 15.19 23.24
N VAL A 447 1.72 16.26 22.53
CA VAL A 447 0.92 17.51 22.48
C VAL A 447 -0.23 17.40 21.48
N LEU A 448 -0.04 16.66 20.38
CA LEU A 448 -1.02 16.57 19.29
C LEU A 448 -2.05 15.43 19.46
N CYS A 449 -1.74 14.41 20.27
CA CYS A 449 -2.53 13.19 20.43
C CYS A 449 -2.81 12.93 21.91
#